data_AF-A0A5E4YEG9-F1
#
_entry.id   AF-A0A5E4YEG9-F1
#
_cell.length_a   1.000
_cell.length_b   1.000
_cell.length_c   1.000
_cell.angle_alpha   90.00
_cell.angle_beta   90.00
_cell.angle_gamma   90.00
#
_symmetry.space_group_name_H-M   'P 1'
#
loop_
_entity.id
_entity.type
_entity.pdbx_description
1 polymer ?
#
loop_
_entity_poly.entity_id
_entity_poly.type
_entity_poly.pdbx_seq_one_letter_code
_entity_poly.pdbx_strand_id
1 'polypeptide(L)'
;MGEANRRGSRAERVALAEHRARTEAAHRAALPASVQEAIDIEARCGVLFSGLTTPSSINEQVLQFARTLSATAPSFLDCMPEAWSRQSCCNMNVARYVEDNGGRMVCGYRIWYNEPLYIEGERHAVWADGDTIRDVSFVDTGETRTLFVPDEKAFDEAPQKVRLAFRDEDKSVLAGWEAMMSMVPVQVWSPEESWDSMPTYEQWLAGKRMPNLIPAWR
;
A
#
# COMPACT_ATOMS: atom_id res chain seq x y z
N MET A 1 -10.68 18.90 -31.32
CA MET A 1 -11.95 19.30 -30.68
C MET A 1 -11.83 18.84 -29.23
N GLY A 2 -11.68 19.78 -28.29
CA GLY A 2 -11.15 19.50 -26.95
C GLY A 2 -12.08 18.70 -26.04
N GLU A 3 -11.54 17.69 -25.38
CA GLU A 3 -12.19 17.02 -24.26
C GLU A 3 -12.15 17.93 -23.04
N ALA A 4 -13.28 18.58 -22.77
CA ALA A 4 -13.49 19.30 -21.52
C ALA A 4 -13.63 18.28 -20.38
N ASN A 5 -12.68 18.28 -19.46
CA ASN A 5 -12.73 17.60 -18.16
C ASN A 5 -14.14 17.67 -17.55
N ARG A 6 -14.84 16.54 -17.44
CA ARG A 6 -16.10 16.42 -16.70
C ARG A 6 -15.81 16.65 -15.21
N ARG A 7 -15.90 17.91 -14.76
CA ARG A 7 -15.93 18.25 -13.34
C ARG A 7 -17.22 17.72 -12.75
N GLY A 8 -17.13 16.78 -11.79
CA GLY A 8 -18.27 16.18 -11.08
C GLY A 8 -19.28 17.21 -10.55
N SER A 9 -20.49 16.77 -10.23
CA SER A 9 -21.63 17.63 -9.87
C SER A 9 -21.31 18.58 -8.70
N ARG A 10 -22.07 19.67 -8.56
CA ARG A 10 -21.89 20.59 -7.41
C ARG A 10 -22.04 19.86 -6.09
N ALA A 11 -22.96 18.89 -6.01
CA ALA A 11 -23.17 18.07 -4.81
C ALA A 11 -21.95 17.19 -4.50
N GLU A 12 -21.36 16.53 -5.51
CA GLU A 12 -20.14 15.73 -5.34
C GLU A 12 -18.97 16.58 -4.86
N ARG A 13 -18.81 17.79 -5.41
CA ARG A 13 -17.74 18.71 -4.98
C ARG A 13 -17.92 19.19 -3.54
N VAL A 14 -19.16 19.47 -3.11
CA VAL A 14 -19.46 19.84 -1.72
C VAL A 14 -19.20 18.66 -0.79
N ALA A 15 -19.68 17.47 -1.12
CA ALA A 15 -19.44 16.26 -0.33
C ALA A 15 -17.94 15.93 -0.19
N LEU A 16 -17.18 16.08 -1.29
CA LEU A 16 -15.73 15.90 -1.28
C LEU A 16 -15.03 16.95 -0.41
N ALA A 17 -15.44 18.22 -0.49
CA ALA A 17 -14.88 19.29 0.31
C ALA A 17 -15.16 19.10 1.82
N GLU A 18 -16.39 18.72 2.17
CA GLU A 18 -16.75 18.40 3.55
C GLU A 18 -16.02 17.17 4.08
N HIS A 19 -15.86 16.13 3.26
CA HIS A 19 -15.08 14.96 3.62
C HIS A 19 -13.62 15.33 3.90
N ARG A 20 -12.99 16.12 3.00
CA ARG A 20 -11.63 16.64 3.20
C ARG A 20 -11.51 17.43 4.50
N ALA A 21 -12.42 18.37 4.76
CA ALA A 21 -12.40 19.18 5.97
C ALA A 21 -12.54 18.34 7.25
N ARG A 22 -13.40 17.32 7.24
CA ARG A 22 -13.54 16.38 8.38
C ARG A 22 -12.28 15.55 8.58
N THR A 23 -11.68 15.05 7.51
CA THR A 23 -10.42 14.29 7.57
C THR A 23 -9.27 15.15 8.09
N GLU A 24 -9.13 16.38 7.60
CA GLU A 24 -8.12 17.34 8.09
C GLU A 24 -8.30 17.68 9.57
N ALA A 25 -9.54 17.88 10.02
CA ALA A 25 -9.84 18.15 11.43
C ALA A 25 -9.50 16.94 12.32
N ALA A 26 -9.84 15.72 11.88
CA ALA A 26 -9.51 14.49 12.59
C ALA A 26 -7.99 14.28 12.67
N HIS A 27 -7.26 14.48 11.56
CA HIS A 27 -5.80 14.42 11.54
C HIS A 27 -5.18 15.43 12.51
N ARG A 28 -5.64 16.68 12.49
CA ARG A 28 -5.13 17.71 13.41
C ARG A 28 -5.41 17.37 14.87
N ALA A 29 -6.58 16.81 15.17
CA ALA A 29 -6.94 16.37 16.51
C ALA A 29 -6.13 15.16 17.00
N ALA A 30 -5.57 14.37 16.08
CA ALA A 30 -4.74 13.23 16.39
C ALA A 30 -3.24 13.59 16.55
N LEU A 31 -2.82 14.82 16.23
CA LEU A 31 -1.43 15.22 16.44
C LEU A 31 -1.04 15.13 17.93
N PRO A 32 0.20 14.69 18.24
CA PRO A 32 0.66 14.64 19.62
C PRO A 32 0.62 16.04 20.25
N ALA A 33 0.13 16.13 21.49
CA ALA A 33 0.06 17.36 22.25
C ALA A 33 1.43 17.80 22.80
N SER A 34 2.42 16.92 22.81
CA SER A 34 3.77 17.21 23.28
C SER A 34 4.84 16.38 22.56
N VAL A 35 6.10 16.81 22.67
CA VAL A 35 7.26 16.06 22.16
C VAL A 35 7.36 14.69 22.83
N GLN A 36 7.08 14.59 24.13
CA GLN A 36 7.13 13.31 24.85
C GLN A 36 6.09 12.33 24.29
N GLU A 37 4.87 12.82 24.04
CA GLU A 37 3.83 11.99 23.42
C GLU A 37 4.21 11.55 22.00
N ALA A 38 4.88 12.41 21.22
CA ALA A 38 5.39 12.01 19.90
C ALA A 38 6.43 10.88 20.00
N ILE A 39 7.34 10.96 20.97
CA ILE A 39 8.34 9.90 21.25
C ILE A 39 7.64 8.60 21.66
N ASP A 40 6.64 8.68 22.53
CA ASP A 40 5.90 7.50 23.00
C ASP A 40 5.11 6.83 21.86
N ILE A 41 4.49 7.65 21.00
CA ILE A 41 3.83 7.19 19.77
C ILE A 41 4.82 6.49 18.84
N GLU A 42 5.98 7.11 18.57
CA GLU A 42 7.00 6.53 17.71
C GLU A 42 7.51 5.19 18.26
N ALA A 43 7.82 5.13 19.56
CA ALA A 43 8.26 3.90 20.22
C ALA A 43 7.21 2.78 20.13
N ARG A 44 5.93 3.10 20.37
CA ARG A 44 4.86 2.11 20.28
C ARG A 44 4.58 1.68 18.85
N CYS A 45 4.60 2.60 17.88
CA CYS A 45 4.53 2.27 16.46
C CYS A 45 5.71 1.40 16.00
N GLY A 46 6.90 1.60 16.57
CA GLY A 46 8.04 0.69 16.35
C GLY A 46 7.70 -0.76 16.68
N VAL A 47 6.94 -1.00 17.76
CA VAL A 47 6.44 -2.35 18.11
C VAL A 47 5.34 -2.82 17.16
N LEU A 48 4.43 -1.94 16.73
CA LEU A 48 3.35 -2.30 15.81
C LEU A 48 3.88 -2.69 14.42
N PHE A 49 4.90 -1.98 13.93
CA PHE A 49 5.44 -2.19 12.58
C PHE A 49 6.61 -3.17 12.55
N SER A 50 7.16 -3.56 13.71
CA SER A 50 8.25 -4.54 13.75
C SER A 50 7.76 -5.89 13.25
N GLY A 51 8.57 -6.56 12.41
CA GLY A 51 8.29 -7.93 11.98
C GLY A 51 7.09 -8.10 11.06
N LEU A 52 6.64 -7.02 10.40
CA LEU A 52 5.65 -7.12 9.33
C LEU A 52 6.10 -8.13 8.28
N THR A 53 5.29 -9.16 8.08
CA THR A 53 5.50 -10.19 7.06
C THR A 53 4.16 -10.66 6.50
N THR A 54 4.18 -11.52 5.47
CA THR A 54 2.95 -12.11 4.95
C THR A 54 2.27 -12.95 6.05
N PRO A 55 0.94 -12.84 6.25
CA PRO A 55 0.21 -13.71 7.17
C PRO A 55 0.51 -15.20 6.91
N SER A 56 0.80 -15.95 7.97
CA SER A 56 1.04 -17.41 7.84
C SER A 56 -0.23 -18.19 7.49
N SER A 57 -1.41 -17.62 7.81
CA SER A 57 -2.72 -18.20 7.55
C SER A 57 -3.80 -17.11 7.43
N ILE A 58 -4.94 -17.46 6.84
CA ILE A 58 -6.13 -16.60 6.80
C ILE A 58 -6.94 -16.85 8.08
N ASN A 59 -6.62 -16.13 9.15
CA ASN A 59 -7.31 -16.19 10.44
C ASN A 59 -8.46 -15.15 10.52
N GLU A 60 -9.16 -15.07 11.67
CA GLU A 60 -10.30 -14.13 11.81
C GLU A 60 -9.88 -12.66 11.72
N GLN A 61 -8.71 -12.29 12.25
CA GLN A 61 -8.19 -10.91 12.17
C GLN A 61 -7.88 -10.51 10.72
N VAL A 62 -7.30 -11.42 9.94
CA VAL A 62 -7.05 -11.24 8.51
C VAL A 62 -8.37 -11.11 7.75
N LEU A 63 -9.35 -11.98 8.02
CA LEU A 63 -10.67 -11.89 7.39
C LEU A 63 -11.41 -10.60 7.75
N GLN A 64 -11.35 -10.19 9.02
CA GLN A 64 -11.92 -8.93 9.49
C GLN A 64 -11.32 -7.74 8.76
N PHE A 65 -10.00 -7.71 8.61
CA PHE A 65 -9.31 -6.65 7.89
C PHE A 65 -9.58 -6.69 6.39
N ALA A 66 -9.52 -7.87 5.75
CA ALA A 66 -9.82 -8.00 4.32
C ALA A 66 -11.20 -7.45 3.95
N ARG A 67 -12.21 -7.67 4.79
CA ARG A 67 -13.57 -7.13 4.63
C ARG A 67 -13.65 -5.59 4.67
N THR A 68 -12.66 -4.90 5.26
CA THR A 68 -12.62 -3.43 5.22
C THR A 68 -12.04 -2.91 3.91
N LEU A 69 -11.28 -3.73 3.19
CA LEU A 69 -10.63 -3.39 1.93
C LEU A 69 -11.54 -3.64 0.73
N SER A 70 -12.21 -4.80 0.69
CA SER A 70 -13.03 -5.26 -0.42
C SER A 70 -14.04 -6.33 0.01
N ALA A 71 -15.05 -6.57 -0.83
CA ALA A 71 -15.97 -7.70 -0.68
C ALA A 71 -15.35 -9.04 -1.16
N THR A 72 -14.26 -8.99 -1.93
CA THR A 72 -13.59 -10.19 -2.45
C THR A 72 -12.74 -10.86 -1.38
N ALA A 73 -12.77 -12.19 -1.34
CA ALA A 73 -12.00 -12.97 -0.37
C ALA A 73 -10.48 -12.86 -0.64
N PRO A 74 -9.64 -12.86 0.42
CA PRO A 74 -8.20 -12.93 0.28
C PRO A 74 -7.76 -14.28 -0.29
N SER A 75 -6.68 -14.29 -1.07
CA SER A 75 -6.01 -15.50 -1.53
C SER A 75 -4.50 -15.35 -1.48
N PHE A 76 -3.80 -16.46 -1.26
CA PHE A 76 -2.35 -16.47 -1.36
C PHE A 76 -1.91 -16.56 -2.81
N LEU A 77 -0.92 -15.76 -3.18
CA LEU A 77 -0.30 -15.73 -4.50
C LEU A 77 1.20 -15.95 -4.37
N ASP A 78 1.76 -16.76 -5.26
CA ASP A 78 3.21 -16.88 -5.39
C ASP A 78 3.76 -15.64 -6.11
N CYS A 79 4.87 -15.11 -5.59
CA CYS A 79 5.61 -14.03 -6.23
C CYS A 79 6.48 -14.64 -7.33
N MET A 80 6.10 -14.37 -8.57
CA MET A 80 6.76 -14.85 -9.77
C MET A 80 7.22 -13.66 -10.61
N PRO A 81 8.21 -12.88 -10.14
CA PRO A 81 8.77 -11.78 -10.90
C PRO A 81 9.49 -12.26 -12.16
N GLU A 82 9.51 -11.42 -13.18
CA GLU A 82 10.46 -11.53 -14.29
C GLU A 82 11.80 -10.90 -13.89
N ALA A 83 12.89 -11.25 -14.59
CA ALA A 83 14.21 -10.68 -14.33
C ALA A 83 14.23 -9.15 -14.39
N TRP A 84 13.38 -8.58 -15.26
CA TRP A 84 13.21 -7.15 -15.47
C TRP A 84 12.19 -6.50 -14.52
N SER A 85 11.41 -7.27 -13.76
CA SER A 85 10.46 -6.71 -12.79
C SER A 85 11.19 -5.78 -11.83
N ARG A 86 10.58 -4.65 -11.47
CA ARG A 86 11.22 -3.61 -10.66
C ARG A 86 10.60 -3.49 -9.28
N GLN A 87 11.46 -3.26 -8.29
CA GLN A 87 11.07 -3.01 -6.92
C GLN A 87 10.10 -1.82 -6.85
N SER A 88 9.04 -1.93 -6.05
CA SER A 88 8.03 -0.87 -5.83
C SER A 88 7.28 -0.37 -7.09
N CYS A 89 7.38 -1.07 -8.23
CA CYS A 89 6.72 -0.68 -9.48
C CYS A 89 5.65 -1.69 -9.91
N CYS A 90 4.83 -2.20 -8.98
CA CYS A 90 3.95 -3.34 -9.24
C CYS A 90 2.95 -3.13 -10.38
N ASN A 91 2.33 -1.96 -10.47
CA ASN A 91 1.45 -1.59 -11.59
C ASN A 91 2.19 -1.56 -12.94
N MET A 92 3.41 -1.01 -12.97
CA MET A 92 4.22 -0.95 -14.19
C MET A 92 4.73 -2.33 -14.60
N ASN A 93 5.10 -3.17 -13.63
CA ASN A 93 5.50 -4.56 -13.89
C ASN A 93 4.36 -5.32 -14.58
N VAL A 94 3.13 -5.18 -14.06
CA VAL A 94 1.95 -5.79 -14.67
C VAL A 94 1.67 -5.20 -16.05
N ALA A 95 1.73 -3.88 -16.22
CA ALA A 95 1.50 -3.23 -17.51
C ALA A 95 2.48 -3.78 -18.57
N ARG A 96 3.77 -3.85 -18.23
CA ARG A 96 4.79 -4.43 -19.11
C ARG A 96 4.54 -5.91 -19.39
N TYR A 97 4.15 -6.69 -18.39
CA TYR A 97 3.85 -8.11 -18.57
C TYR A 97 2.65 -8.32 -19.50
N VAL A 98 1.64 -7.45 -19.42
CA VAL A 98 0.47 -7.46 -20.31
C VAL A 98 0.86 -7.16 -21.77
N GLU A 99 1.80 -6.25 -22.01
CA GLU A 99 2.30 -5.98 -23.38
C GLU A 99 2.88 -7.24 -24.03
N ASP A 100 3.61 -8.04 -23.26
CA ASP A 100 4.32 -9.22 -23.75
C ASP A 100 3.42 -10.49 -23.78
N ASN A 101 2.37 -10.57 -22.94
CA ASN A 101 1.61 -11.81 -22.70
C ASN A 101 0.08 -11.68 -22.82
N GLY A 102 -0.47 -10.48 -23.02
CA GLY A 102 -1.91 -10.23 -22.94
C GLY A 102 -2.44 -10.26 -21.50
N GLY A 103 -3.72 -10.58 -21.32
CA GLY A 103 -4.37 -10.57 -20.01
C GLY A 103 -4.71 -9.15 -19.51
N ARG A 104 -4.83 -8.98 -18.19
CA ARG A 104 -5.23 -7.71 -17.57
C ARG A 104 -4.60 -7.49 -16.19
N MET A 105 -4.59 -6.23 -15.76
CA MET A 105 -4.26 -5.86 -14.39
C MET A 105 -5.46 -6.11 -13.46
N VAL A 106 -5.18 -6.69 -12.29
CA VAL A 106 -6.08 -6.72 -11.13
C VAL A 106 -5.41 -5.92 -10.03
N CYS A 107 -6.10 -4.90 -9.52
CA CYS A 107 -5.63 -4.12 -8.38
C CYS A 107 -6.19 -4.69 -7.08
N GLY A 108 -5.55 -4.36 -5.97
CA GLY A 108 -5.92 -4.85 -4.66
C GLY A 108 -4.92 -4.43 -3.60
N TYR A 109 -4.82 -5.25 -2.56
CA TYR A 109 -3.88 -5.03 -1.48
C TYR A 109 -3.08 -6.29 -1.18
N ARG A 110 -1.77 -6.14 -1.09
CA ARG A 110 -0.88 -7.11 -0.46
C ARG A 110 -0.95 -6.91 1.05
N ILE A 111 -1.12 -7.98 1.81
CA ILE A 111 -1.33 -7.92 3.27
C ILE A 111 -0.02 -8.17 4.01
N TRP A 112 0.29 -7.29 4.95
CA TRP A 112 1.38 -7.42 5.91
C TRP A 112 0.82 -7.49 7.32
N TYR A 113 1.35 -8.40 8.14
CA TYR A 113 0.80 -8.71 9.44
C TYR A 113 1.90 -8.89 10.48
N ASN A 114 1.78 -8.14 11.57
CA ASN A 114 2.51 -8.36 12.82
C ASN A 114 1.52 -8.97 13.80
N GLU A 115 1.41 -10.30 13.75
CA GLU A 115 0.43 -11.05 14.52
C GLU A 115 0.72 -10.97 16.03
N PRO A 116 -0.27 -10.66 16.89
CA PRO A 116 -1.68 -10.34 16.61
C PRO A 116 -2.01 -8.84 16.72
N LEU A 117 -1.01 -7.96 16.65
CA LEU A 117 -1.08 -6.56 17.06
C LEU A 117 -1.59 -5.62 15.96
N TYR A 118 -1.09 -5.81 14.75
CA TYR A 118 -1.20 -4.83 13.68
C TYR A 118 -1.22 -5.50 12.31
N ILE A 119 -2.05 -4.98 11.41
CA ILE A 119 -2.17 -5.44 10.02
C ILE A 119 -2.26 -4.24 9.08
N GLU A 120 -1.68 -4.37 7.90
CA GLU A 120 -1.81 -3.37 6.84
C GLU A 120 -1.99 -4.00 5.46
N GLY A 121 -2.69 -3.25 4.61
CA GLY A 121 -2.79 -3.49 3.19
C GLY A 121 -1.91 -2.48 2.46
N GLU A 122 -1.00 -2.97 1.64
CA GLU A 122 -0.23 -2.18 0.68
C GLU A 122 -0.87 -2.29 -0.69
N ARG A 123 -1.14 -1.16 -1.33
CA ARG A 123 -1.73 -1.13 -2.66
C ARG A 123 -0.85 -1.92 -3.63
N HIS A 124 -1.46 -2.87 -4.31
CA HIS A 124 -0.74 -3.82 -5.13
C HIS A 124 -1.48 -4.13 -6.43
N ALA A 125 -0.71 -4.46 -7.46
CA ALA A 125 -1.21 -4.88 -8.76
C ALA A 125 -0.66 -6.26 -9.10
N VAL A 126 -1.53 -7.12 -9.59
CA VAL A 126 -1.19 -8.46 -10.09
C VAL A 126 -1.73 -8.64 -11.51
N TRP A 127 -1.14 -9.56 -12.25
CA TRP A 127 -1.60 -9.93 -13.58
C TRP A 127 -2.66 -11.03 -13.48
N ALA A 128 -3.66 -11.00 -14.36
CA ALA A 128 -4.62 -12.07 -14.50
C ALA A 128 -4.98 -12.36 -15.96
N ASP A 129 -5.24 -13.63 -16.25
CA ASP A 129 -5.82 -14.11 -17.51
C ASP A 129 -6.72 -15.31 -17.23
N GLY A 130 -8.01 -15.17 -17.55
CA GLY A 130 -9.05 -16.10 -17.11
C GLY A 130 -9.03 -16.31 -15.59
N ASP A 131 -8.85 -17.57 -15.18
CA ASP A 131 -8.76 -17.99 -13.77
C ASP A 131 -7.33 -17.94 -13.21
N THR A 132 -6.34 -17.60 -14.03
CA THR A 132 -4.94 -17.50 -13.61
C THR A 132 -4.66 -16.12 -13.05
N ILE A 133 -4.06 -16.05 -11.86
CA ILE A 133 -3.57 -14.82 -11.23
C ILE A 133 -2.10 -15.01 -10.87
N ARG A 134 -1.24 -14.05 -11.23
CA ARG A 134 0.20 -14.08 -10.98
C ARG A 134 0.66 -12.73 -10.41
N ASP A 135 1.36 -12.77 -9.28
CA ASP A 135 2.11 -11.60 -8.83
C ASP A 135 3.44 -11.55 -9.59
N VAL A 136 3.53 -10.65 -10.58
CA VAL A 136 4.74 -10.45 -11.40
C VAL A 136 5.75 -9.51 -10.75
N SER A 137 5.55 -9.17 -9.47
CA SER A 137 6.46 -8.37 -8.67
C SER A 137 7.10 -9.20 -7.57
N PHE A 138 8.23 -8.71 -7.05
CA PHE A 138 8.90 -9.30 -5.90
C PHE A 138 8.76 -8.40 -4.67
N VAL A 139 9.04 -8.99 -3.51
CA VAL A 139 9.14 -8.29 -2.23
C VAL A 139 10.62 -8.10 -1.93
N ASP A 140 11.02 -6.90 -1.52
CA ASP A 140 12.41 -6.57 -1.22
C ASP A 140 12.97 -7.32 0.01
N THR A 141 12.11 -7.77 0.92
CA THR A 141 12.42 -8.68 2.03
C THR A 141 12.62 -10.14 1.61
N GLY A 142 12.23 -10.49 0.38
CA GLY A 142 12.43 -11.84 -0.20
C GLY A 142 11.24 -12.79 -0.08
N GLU A 143 10.05 -12.29 0.30
CA GLU A 143 8.85 -13.12 0.36
C GLU A 143 8.52 -13.69 -1.02
N THR A 144 8.43 -15.02 -1.08
CA THR A 144 8.11 -15.78 -2.31
C THR A 144 6.61 -16.03 -2.46
N ARG A 145 5.82 -15.71 -1.43
CA ARG A 145 4.37 -15.88 -1.40
C ARG A 145 3.76 -14.78 -0.53
N THR A 146 2.71 -14.15 -1.02
CA THR A 146 2.02 -13.05 -0.34
C THR A 146 0.51 -13.30 -0.28
N LEU A 147 -0.16 -12.68 0.69
CA LEU A 147 -1.62 -12.69 0.76
C LEU A 147 -2.16 -11.46 0.04
N PHE A 148 -3.09 -11.65 -0.89
CA PHE A 148 -3.66 -10.61 -1.72
C PHE A 148 -5.18 -10.52 -1.54
N VAL A 149 -5.70 -9.30 -1.43
CA VAL A 149 -7.13 -8.98 -1.42
C VAL A 149 -7.45 -8.17 -2.67
N PRO A 150 -8.17 -8.74 -3.66
CA PRO A 150 -8.59 -8.01 -4.85
C PRO A 150 -9.51 -6.83 -4.53
N ASP A 151 -9.35 -5.72 -5.24
CA ASP A 151 -10.17 -4.50 -5.16
C ASP A 151 -10.60 -4.08 -6.56
N GLU A 152 -11.84 -3.63 -6.70
CA GLU A 152 -12.42 -3.22 -7.99
C GLU A 152 -11.92 -1.83 -8.45
N LYS A 153 -11.36 -1.03 -7.53
CA LYS A 153 -10.85 0.31 -7.85
C LYS A 153 -9.59 0.24 -8.72
N ALA A 154 -9.40 1.21 -9.60
CA ALA A 154 -8.14 1.36 -10.34
C ALA A 154 -6.98 1.72 -9.39
N PHE A 155 -5.73 1.46 -9.80
CA PHE A 155 -4.56 1.54 -8.92
C PHE A 155 -4.48 2.86 -8.12
N ASP A 156 -4.68 3.99 -8.79
CA ASP A 156 -4.58 5.34 -8.21
C ASP A 156 -5.88 5.85 -7.54
N GLU A 157 -6.98 5.09 -7.62
CA GLU A 157 -8.27 5.46 -7.04
C GLU A 157 -8.44 4.99 -5.58
N ALA A 158 -7.42 4.31 -5.03
CA ALA A 158 -7.45 3.78 -3.68
C ALA A 158 -6.20 4.18 -2.89
N PRO A 159 -6.26 4.22 -1.54
CA PRO A 159 -5.11 4.52 -0.70
C PRO A 159 -3.93 3.57 -0.96
N GLN A 160 -2.72 4.12 -0.93
CA GLN A 160 -1.48 3.32 -1.07
C GLN A 160 -1.25 2.39 0.13
N LYS A 161 -1.70 2.80 1.32
CA LYS A 161 -1.64 2.02 2.55
C LYS A 161 -2.98 2.14 3.28
N VAL A 162 -3.48 1.03 3.81
CA VAL A 162 -4.59 0.98 4.76
C VAL A 162 -4.08 0.22 5.98
N ARG A 163 -4.30 0.77 7.18
CA ARG A 163 -3.70 0.26 8.41
C ARG A 163 -4.76 -0.03 9.46
N LEU A 164 -4.53 -1.05 10.26
CA LEU A 164 -5.39 -1.38 11.39
C LEU A 164 -4.55 -1.91 12.56
N ALA A 165 -4.66 -1.24 13.69
CA ALA A 165 -4.30 -1.80 14.98
C ALA A 165 -5.53 -2.42 15.64
N PHE A 166 -5.38 -3.60 16.27
CA PHE A 166 -6.53 -4.32 16.81
C PHE A 166 -6.98 -3.81 18.18
N ARG A 167 -6.05 -3.38 19.03
CA ARG A 167 -6.34 -2.85 20.37
C ARG A 167 -6.72 -1.37 20.30
N ASP A 168 -7.62 -0.94 21.18
CA ASP A 168 -8.09 0.45 21.18
C ASP A 168 -6.98 1.45 21.52
N GLU A 169 -6.11 1.12 22.47
CA GLU A 169 -4.90 1.88 22.80
C GLU A 169 -4.00 2.07 21.57
N ASP A 170 -3.80 1.02 20.77
CA ASP A 170 -2.93 1.05 19.60
C ASP A 170 -3.58 1.79 18.42
N LYS A 171 -4.92 1.87 18.35
CA LYS A 171 -5.62 2.67 17.33
C LYS A 171 -5.35 4.16 17.49
N SER A 172 -5.37 4.67 18.73
CA SER A 172 -5.04 6.07 19.00
C SER A 172 -3.58 6.37 18.69
N VAL A 173 -2.67 5.47 19.05
CA VAL A 173 -1.24 5.58 18.70
C VAL A 173 -1.04 5.62 17.19
N LEU A 174 -1.66 4.69 16.46
CA LEU A 174 -1.58 4.63 15.00
C LEU A 174 -2.12 5.92 14.36
N ALA A 175 -3.27 6.43 14.82
CA ALA A 175 -3.84 7.67 14.31
C ALA A 175 -2.92 8.87 14.52
N GLY A 176 -2.27 8.97 15.69
CA GLY A 176 -1.30 10.04 15.95
C GLY A 176 -0.03 9.93 15.12
N TRP A 177 0.45 8.72 14.88
CA TRP A 177 1.56 8.48 13.97
C TRP A 177 1.21 8.85 12.52
N GLU A 178 0.03 8.46 12.03
CA GLU A 178 -0.43 8.82 10.68
C GLU A 178 -0.60 10.34 10.53
N ALA A 179 -1.11 11.02 11.55
CA ALA A 179 -1.19 12.47 11.58
C ALA A 179 0.21 13.11 11.49
N MET A 180 1.17 12.64 12.29
CA MET A 180 2.55 13.13 12.24
C MET A 180 3.21 12.88 10.88
N MET A 181 3.10 11.66 10.34
CA MET A 181 3.71 11.30 9.06
C MET A 181 3.09 12.01 7.87
N SER A 182 1.81 12.42 7.96
CA SER A 182 1.17 13.25 6.94
C SER A 182 1.81 14.64 6.80
N MET A 183 2.57 15.09 7.81
CA MET A 183 3.32 16.36 7.78
C MET A 183 4.73 16.21 7.20
N VAL A 184 5.24 14.99 7.03
CA VAL A 184 6.58 14.74 6.51
C VAL A 184 6.55 14.78 4.99
N PRO A 185 7.33 15.66 4.32
CA PRO A 185 7.40 15.65 2.88
C PRO A 185 8.14 14.40 2.40
N VAL A 186 7.47 13.63 1.55
CA VAL A 186 8.03 12.43 0.90
C VAL A 186 8.32 12.76 -0.55
N GLN A 187 9.48 12.32 -1.05
CA GLN A 187 9.77 12.44 -2.48
C GLN A 187 8.90 11.46 -3.24
N VAL A 188 8.09 11.97 -4.17
CA VAL A 188 7.31 11.15 -5.10
C VAL A 188 7.97 11.26 -6.47
N TRP A 189 8.53 10.16 -6.95
CA TRP A 189 9.05 10.08 -8.31
C TRP A 189 7.92 9.91 -9.32
N SER A 190 8.13 10.40 -10.53
CA SER A 190 7.28 10.04 -11.66
C SER A 190 7.37 8.53 -11.95
N PRO A 191 6.40 7.97 -12.70
CA PRO A 191 6.46 6.57 -13.12
C PRO A 191 7.76 6.25 -13.89
N GLU A 192 8.19 7.13 -14.80
CA GLU A 192 9.41 6.96 -15.59
C GLU A 192 10.66 6.96 -14.70
N GLU A 193 10.79 7.94 -13.81
CA GLU A 193 11.93 8.00 -12.87
C GLU A 193 11.98 6.78 -11.94
N SER A 194 10.82 6.31 -11.47
CA SER A 194 10.71 5.10 -10.64
C SER A 194 11.18 3.89 -11.41
N TRP A 195 10.72 3.72 -12.65
CA TRP A 195 11.11 2.63 -13.51
C TRP A 195 12.60 2.64 -13.79
N ASP A 196 13.20 3.78 -14.11
CA ASP A 196 14.62 3.83 -14.46
C ASP A 196 15.54 3.65 -13.24
N SER A 197 15.08 4.05 -12.05
CA SER A 197 15.89 4.07 -10.84
C SER A 197 15.81 2.77 -10.02
N MET A 198 14.61 2.17 -9.92
CA MET A 198 14.39 1.03 -9.03
C MET A 198 15.15 -0.22 -9.50
N PRO A 199 15.76 -1.00 -8.57
CA PRO A 199 16.42 -2.24 -8.90
C PRO A 199 15.50 -3.20 -9.65
N THR A 200 16.02 -3.84 -10.70
CA THR A 200 15.37 -5.00 -11.29
C THR A 200 15.50 -6.21 -10.36
N TYR A 201 14.67 -7.23 -10.57
CA TYR A 201 14.74 -8.46 -9.79
C TYR A 201 16.11 -9.14 -9.94
N GLU A 202 16.68 -9.16 -11.14
CA GLU A 202 18.05 -9.67 -11.38
C GLU A 202 19.10 -8.90 -10.55
N GLN A 203 19.03 -7.56 -10.52
CA GLN A 203 19.94 -6.75 -9.72
C GLN A 203 19.74 -6.98 -8.22
N TRP A 204 18.50 -7.16 -7.78
CA TRP A 204 18.18 -7.48 -6.39
C TRP A 204 18.74 -8.87 -6.01
N LEU A 205 18.62 -9.89 -6.88
CA LEU A 205 19.26 -11.19 -6.68
C LEU A 205 20.79 -11.07 -6.59
N ALA A 206 21.40 -10.16 -7.35
CA ALA A 206 22.82 -9.84 -7.28
C ALA A 206 23.24 -9.00 -6.05
N GLY A 207 22.31 -8.69 -5.13
CA GLY A 207 22.60 -8.00 -3.87
C GLY A 207 22.38 -6.48 -3.90
N LYS A 208 21.90 -5.90 -5.00
CA LYS A 208 21.52 -4.47 -5.03
C LYS A 208 20.32 -4.25 -4.10
N ARG A 209 20.36 -3.23 -3.26
CA ARG A 209 19.28 -2.86 -2.34
C ARG A 209 18.95 -1.39 -2.47
N MET A 210 17.68 -1.06 -2.34
CA MET A 210 17.15 0.29 -2.34
C MET A 210 16.00 0.37 -1.33
N PRO A 211 15.87 1.45 -0.54
CA PRO A 211 14.71 1.62 0.31
C PRO A 211 13.45 1.91 -0.52
N ASN A 212 12.30 1.36 -0.11
CA ASN A 212 11.00 1.63 -0.75
C ASN A 212 10.51 3.07 -0.54
N LEU A 213 10.99 3.75 0.51
CA LEU A 213 10.65 5.14 0.82
C LEU A 213 11.91 6.01 0.80
N ILE A 214 11.85 7.11 0.05
CA ILE A 214 12.95 8.04 -0.11
C ILE A 214 12.50 9.39 0.48
N PRO A 215 13.06 9.79 1.64
CA PRO A 215 12.77 11.10 2.22
C PRO A 215 13.13 12.22 1.25
N ALA A 216 12.32 13.28 1.19
CA ALA A 216 12.58 14.43 0.31
C ALA A 216 13.79 15.28 0.72
N TRP A 217 14.37 15.01 1.88
CA TRP A 217 15.55 15.69 2.41
C TRP A 217 16.82 15.00 1.89
N ARG A 218 17.20 15.30 0.65
CA ARG A 218 18.56 15.12 0.14
C ARG A 218 19.17 16.47 -0.20
#